data_AF-A0A178WRI7-F1
#
_entry.id   AF-A0A178WRI7-F1
#
_cell.length_a   1.000
_cell.length_b   1.000
_cell.length_c   1.000
_cell.angle_alpha   90.00
_cell.angle_beta   90.00
_cell.angle_gamma   90.00
#
_symmetry.space_group_name_H-M   'P 1'
#
loop_
_entity.id
_entity.type
_entity.pdbx_description
1 polymer ?
#
loop_
_entity_poly.entity_id
_entity_poly.type
_entity_poly.pdbx_seq_one_letter_code
_entity_poly.pdbx_strand_id
1 'polypeptide(L)'
;MKPEPGHDQVAALRDYVQAVAGMLGVEPGACWSEHSSPSTAYIALAATSRCHPGRLLMAQWSSDAGWCLALEPEGAEAPVVVAQWPRPLSPDPVVVARRVRQVLRATAMPTSDQRIG
;
A
#
# COMPACT_ATOMS: atom_id res chain seq x y z
N MET A 1 -19.97 4.11 -27.92
CA MET A 1 -19.82 2.75 -27.37
C MET A 1 -19.77 2.88 -25.86
N LYS A 2 -20.59 2.13 -25.11
CA LYS A 2 -20.47 2.07 -23.64
C LYS A 2 -19.39 1.03 -23.31
N PRO A 3 -18.44 1.29 -22.40
CA PRO A 3 -17.45 0.29 -21.99
C PRO A 3 -18.14 -0.98 -21.45
N GLU A 4 -17.50 -2.12 -21.64
CA GLU A 4 -17.97 -3.39 -21.05
C GLU A 4 -17.93 -3.29 -19.51
N PRO A 5 -18.90 -3.90 -18.79
CA PRO A 5 -19.05 -3.70 -17.35
C PRO A 5 -17.82 -4.08 -16.50
N GLY A 6 -16.89 -4.91 -17.01
CA GLY A 6 -15.62 -5.22 -16.36
C GLY A 6 -14.55 -4.15 -16.55
N HIS A 7 -14.56 -3.43 -17.67
CA HIS A 7 -13.61 -2.36 -17.97
C HIS A 7 -13.79 -1.17 -17.00
N ASP A 8 -15.02 -0.86 -16.63
CA ASP A 8 -15.33 0.20 -15.66
C ASP A 8 -14.80 -0.12 -14.26
N GLN A 9 -14.82 -1.40 -13.87
CA GLN A 9 -14.32 -1.86 -12.57
C GLN A 9 -12.79 -1.88 -12.52
N VAL A 10 -12.14 -2.31 -13.62
CA VAL A 10 -10.68 -2.22 -13.78
C VAL A 10 -10.21 -0.78 -13.67
N ALA A 11 -10.86 0.14 -14.40
CA ALA A 11 -10.54 1.56 -14.35
C ALA A 11 -10.75 2.14 -12.94
N ALA A 12 -11.90 1.84 -12.31
CA ALA A 12 -12.21 2.34 -10.97
C ALA A 12 -11.20 1.87 -9.90
N LEU A 13 -10.78 0.60 -9.94
CA LEU A 13 -9.76 0.09 -9.01
C LEU A 13 -8.42 0.78 -9.24
N ARG A 14 -7.98 0.87 -10.50
CA ARG A 14 -6.72 1.55 -10.85
C ARG A 14 -6.73 3.01 -10.38
N ASP A 15 -7.80 3.74 -10.67
CA ASP A 15 -7.93 5.16 -10.33
C ASP A 15 -7.94 5.36 -8.81
N TYR A 16 -8.62 4.47 -8.07
CA TYR A 16 -8.59 4.45 -6.61
C TYR A 16 -7.18 4.23 -6.05
N VAL A 17 -6.46 3.23 -6.57
CA VAL A 17 -5.09 2.89 -6.13
C VAL A 17 -4.14 4.04 -6.44
N GLN A 18 -4.27 4.67 -7.62
CA GLN A 18 -3.49 5.85 -7.99
C GLN A 18 -3.79 7.05 -7.10
N ALA A 19 -5.04 7.25 -6.67
CA ALA A 19 -5.38 8.30 -5.71
C ALA A 19 -4.70 8.05 -4.36
N VAL A 20 -4.67 6.81 -3.87
CA VAL A 20 -3.93 6.45 -2.64
C VAL A 20 -2.42 6.67 -2.82
N ALA A 21 -1.86 6.24 -3.95
CA ALA A 21 -0.44 6.41 -4.27
C ALA A 21 -0.03 7.89 -4.32
N GLY A 22 -0.82 8.73 -5.00
CA GLY A 22 -0.61 10.17 -5.05
C GLY A 22 -0.67 10.81 -3.67
N MET A 23 -1.62 10.38 -2.82
CA MET A 23 -1.69 10.83 -1.43
C MET A 23 -0.48 10.38 -0.60
N LEU A 24 0.20 9.29 -0.96
CA LEU A 24 1.43 8.80 -0.34
C LEU A 24 2.70 9.43 -0.93
N GLY A 25 2.61 10.16 -2.05
CA GLY A 25 3.75 10.71 -2.77
C GLY A 25 4.48 9.68 -3.62
N VAL A 26 3.77 8.65 -4.07
CA VAL A 26 4.29 7.55 -4.90
C VAL A 26 3.85 7.76 -6.34
N GLU A 27 4.80 7.63 -7.27
CA GLU A 27 4.55 7.72 -8.70
C GLU A 27 3.60 6.61 -9.19
N PRO A 28 2.74 6.86 -10.20
CA PRO A 28 1.82 5.86 -10.72
C PRO A 28 2.50 4.58 -11.25
N GLY A 29 3.76 4.67 -11.69
CA GLY A 29 4.52 3.50 -12.15
C GLY A 29 4.87 2.50 -11.04
N ALA A 30 4.76 2.90 -9.76
CA ALA A 30 5.01 2.06 -8.61
C ALA A 30 3.72 1.48 -7.99
N CYS A 31 2.62 1.48 -8.75
CA CYS A 31 1.38 0.85 -8.36
C CYS A 31 0.88 -0.12 -9.44
N TRP A 32 0.15 -1.14 -9.01
CA TRP A 32 -0.45 -2.13 -9.88
C TRP A 32 -1.78 -2.59 -9.30
N SER A 33 -2.69 -3.00 -10.18
CA SER A 33 -3.99 -3.55 -9.81
C SER A 33 -4.41 -4.61 -10.81
N GLU A 34 -5.03 -5.67 -10.30
CA GLU A 34 -5.66 -6.72 -11.10
C GLU A 34 -7.11 -6.90 -10.67
N HIS A 35 -7.97 -6.93 -11.68
CA HIS A 35 -9.37 -7.26 -11.51
C HIS A 35 -9.56 -8.75 -11.79
N SER A 36 -9.39 -9.54 -10.74
CA SER A 36 -9.66 -10.98 -10.70
C SER A 36 -10.57 -11.28 -9.49
N SER A 37 -10.73 -12.55 -9.13
CA SER A 37 -11.46 -12.99 -7.93
C SER A 37 -10.49 -13.72 -6.99
N PRO A 38 -9.99 -13.06 -5.93
CA PRO A 38 -10.26 -11.68 -5.51
C PRO A 38 -9.55 -10.63 -6.35
N SER A 39 -10.10 -9.42 -6.42
CA SER A 39 -9.38 -8.30 -7.03
C SER A 39 -8.27 -7.87 -6.08
N THR A 40 -7.11 -7.49 -6.62
CA THR A 40 -5.94 -7.14 -5.83
C THR A 40 -5.29 -5.87 -6.35
N ALA A 41 -4.57 -5.18 -5.46
CA ALA A 41 -3.72 -4.06 -5.84
C ALA A 41 -2.55 -3.91 -4.88
N TYR A 42 -1.48 -3.27 -5.35
CA TYR A 42 -0.37 -2.90 -4.50
C TYR A 42 0.23 -1.55 -4.88
N ILE A 43 0.89 -0.94 -3.91
CA ILE A 43 1.68 0.29 -4.03
C ILE A 43 3.03 0.01 -3.38
N ALA A 44 4.11 0.01 -4.17
CA ALA A 44 5.47 -0.12 -3.68
C ALA A 44 5.89 1.16 -2.96
N LEU A 45 6.50 1.03 -1.78
CA LEU A 45 6.91 2.15 -0.95
C LEU A 45 8.44 2.15 -0.83
N ALA A 46 9.06 3.27 -1.14
CA ALA A 46 10.49 3.52 -0.90
C ALA A 46 10.78 3.79 0.59
N ALA A 47 10.24 2.96 1.48
CA ALA A 47 10.40 3.04 2.92
C ALA A 47 10.81 1.68 3.48
N THR A 48 11.72 1.70 4.45
CA THR A 48 12.21 0.51 5.15
C THR A 48 11.73 0.48 6.60
N SER A 49 11.53 -0.71 7.16
CA SER A 49 11.17 -0.89 8.58
C SER A 49 12.41 -1.06 9.46
N ARG A 50 12.41 -0.50 10.69
CA ARG A 50 13.41 -0.82 11.73
C ARG A 50 13.55 -2.32 11.98
N CYS A 51 12.42 -3.01 12.00
CA CYS A 51 12.37 -4.43 12.34
C CYS A 51 12.92 -5.29 11.19
N HIS A 52 12.99 -4.75 9.98
CA HIS A 52 13.44 -5.45 8.78
C HIS A 52 14.36 -4.53 7.93
N PRO A 53 15.61 -4.31 8.37
CA PRO A 53 16.56 -3.47 7.66
C PRO A 53 16.79 -3.95 6.22
N GLY A 54 16.86 -3.01 5.27
CA GLY A 54 17.09 -3.32 3.85
C GLY A 54 15.89 -3.86 3.09
N ARG A 55 14.79 -4.19 3.78
CA ARG A 55 13.55 -4.66 3.16
C ARG A 55 12.61 -3.47 2.91
N LEU A 56 12.18 -3.32 1.66
CA LEU A 56 11.18 -2.34 1.27
C LEU A 56 9.79 -2.76 1.77
N LEU A 57 8.88 -1.79 1.79
CA LEU A 57 7.50 -1.98 2.20
C LEU A 57 6.57 -1.83 1.00
N MET A 58 5.40 -2.45 1.10
CA MET A 58 4.35 -2.39 0.10
C MET A 58 3.00 -2.29 0.81
N ALA A 59 2.18 -1.34 0.39
CA ALA A 59 0.76 -1.32 0.77
C ALA A 59 0.01 -2.24 -0.21
N GLN A 60 -0.71 -3.23 0.30
CA GLN A 60 -1.45 -4.20 -0.50
C GLN A 60 -2.94 -4.10 -0.18
N TRP A 61 -3.77 -4.38 -1.17
CA TRP A 61 -5.21 -4.39 -1.06
C TRP A 61 -5.78 -5.64 -1.70
N SER A 62 -6.82 -6.22 -1.11
CA SER A 62 -7.70 -7.16 -1.81
C SER A 62 -9.18 -6.91 -1.53
N SER A 63 -10.04 -7.33 -2.45
CA SER A 63 -11.50 -7.25 -2.28
C SER A 63 -12.01 -8.01 -1.05
N ASP A 64 -11.25 -8.98 -0.56
CA ASP A 64 -11.67 -9.87 0.53
C ASP A 64 -11.10 -9.44 1.89
N ALA A 65 -9.88 -8.91 1.88
CA ALA A 65 -9.12 -8.62 3.10
C ALA A 65 -8.87 -7.13 3.34
N GLY A 66 -9.24 -6.24 2.41
CA GLY A 66 -8.99 -4.81 2.54
C GLY A 66 -7.50 -4.48 2.45
N TRP A 67 -7.09 -3.38 3.11
CA TRP A 67 -5.72 -2.89 3.05
C TRP A 67 -4.82 -3.51 4.11
N CYS A 68 -3.58 -3.80 3.76
CA CYS A 68 -2.50 -4.07 4.70
C CYS A 68 -1.21 -3.36 4.27
N LEU A 69 -0.28 -3.24 5.21
CA LEU A 69 1.10 -2.86 4.97
C LEU A 69 1.96 -4.09 5.23
N ALA A 70 2.76 -4.50 4.25
CA ALA A 70 3.63 -5.66 4.32
C ALA A 70 5.04 -5.33 3.83
N LEU A 71 6.00 -6.20 4.12
CA LEU A 71 7.28 -6.17 3.39
C LEU A 71 7.04 -6.47 1.91
N GLU A 72 7.81 -5.81 1.05
CA GLU A 72 7.88 -6.20 -0.35
C GLU A 72 8.45 -7.63 -0.42
N PRO A 73 7.73 -8.57 -1.04
CA PRO A 73 8.15 -9.96 -1.09
C PRO A 73 9.37 -10.15 -1.99
N GLU A 74 10.36 -10.90 -1.50
CA GLU A 74 11.51 -11.36 -2.27
C GLU A 74 11.22 -12.74 -2.88
N GLY A 75 10.95 -12.78 -4.19
CA GLY A 75 10.66 -14.04 -4.89
C GLY A 75 9.31 -14.64 -4.49
N ALA A 76 9.31 -15.88 -4.00
CA ALA A 76 8.10 -16.66 -3.70
C ALA A 76 7.79 -16.78 -2.20
N GLU A 77 8.36 -15.91 -1.37
CA GLU A 77 8.11 -15.94 0.08
C GLU A 77 6.68 -15.51 0.43
N ALA A 78 6.21 -15.96 1.60
CA ALA A 78 4.92 -15.52 2.14
C ALA A 78 5.00 -14.04 2.55
N PRO A 79 3.95 -13.23 2.32
CA PRO A 79 3.94 -11.83 2.73
C PRO A 79 4.08 -11.67 4.25
N VAL A 80 5.02 -10.84 4.68
CA VAL A 80 5.18 -10.47 6.09
C VAL A 80 4.39 -9.19 6.36
N VAL A 81 3.21 -9.33 6.98
CA VAL A 81 2.31 -8.21 7.27
C VAL A 81 2.78 -7.44 8.51
N VAL A 82 2.97 -6.13 8.37
CA VAL A 82 3.34 -5.20 9.44
C VAL A 82 2.09 -4.59 10.10
N ALA A 83 1.06 -4.31 9.31
CA ALA A 83 -0.22 -3.79 9.80
C ALA A 83 -1.36 -4.18 8.87
N GLN A 84 -2.57 -4.32 9.42
CA GLN A 84 -3.76 -4.69 8.65
C GLN A 84 -4.96 -3.79 8.99
N TRP A 85 -5.75 -3.48 7.97
CA TRP A 85 -6.97 -2.67 8.05
C TRP A 85 -8.08 -3.36 7.24
N PRO A 86 -8.71 -4.40 7.81
CA PRO A 86 -9.63 -5.25 7.06
C PRO A 86 -10.94 -4.56 6.67
N ARG A 87 -11.31 -3.47 7.37
CA ARG A 87 -12.50 -2.67 7.07
C ARG A 87 -12.27 -1.16 7.29
N PRO A 88 -13.04 -0.30 6.58
CA PRO A 88 -13.81 -0.65 5.37
C PRO A 88 -12.88 -1.14 4.25
N LEU A 89 -13.40 -1.93 3.29
CA LEU A 89 -12.56 -2.53 2.23
C LEU A 89 -11.94 -1.45 1.35
N SER A 90 -12.72 -0.45 0.95
CA SER A 90 -12.25 0.71 0.19
C SER A 90 -12.58 1.99 0.98
N PRO A 91 -11.75 2.36 1.98
CA PRO A 91 -11.89 3.65 2.65
C PRO A 91 -11.54 4.79 1.69
N ASP A 92 -11.90 6.02 2.06
CA ASP A 92 -11.38 7.21 1.39
C ASP A 92 -9.83 7.15 1.28
N PRO A 93 -9.22 7.47 0.12
CA PRO A 93 -7.78 7.43 -0.06
C PRO A 93 -6.96 8.15 1.01
N VAL A 94 -7.47 9.28 1.54
CA VAL A 94 -6.77 10.04 2.59
C VAL A 94 -6.66 9.24 3.89
N VAL A 95 -7.65 8.40 4.18
CA VAL A 95 -7.68 7.55 5.38
C VAL A 95 -6.64 6.45 5.26
N VAL A 96 -6.51 5.83 4.08
CA VAL A 96 -5.48 4.81 3.79
C VAL A 96 -4.10 5.44 3.93
N ALA A 97 -3.85 6.56 3.26
CA ALA A 97 -2.55 7.23 3.29
C ALA A 97 -2.15 7.66 4.71
N ARG A 98 -3.09 8.17 5.50
CA ARG A 98 -2.85 8.53 6.91
C ARG A 98 -2.46 7.31 7.74
N ARG A 99 -3.16 6.19 7.61
CA ARG A 99 -2.89 4.94 8.34
C ARG A 99 -1.50 4.39 7.99
N VAL A 100 -1.16 4.32 6.70
CA VAL A 100 0.17 3.90 6.23
C VAL A 100 1.25 4.78 6.83
N ARG A 101 1.14 6.11 6.72
CA ARG A 101 2.12 7.06 7.27
C ARG A 101 2.27 6.95 8.79
N GLN A 102 1.20 6.66 9.52
CA GLN A 102 1.26 6.47 10.96
C GLN A 102 2.11 5.24 11.31
N VAL A 103 1.91 4.12 10.61
CA VAL A 103 2.73 2.92 10.80
C VAL A 103 4.17 3.17 10.40
N LEU A 104 4.42 3.81 9.24
CA LEU A 104 5.77 4.16 8.80
C LEU A 104 6.50 5.03 9.83
N ARG A 105 5.82 6.00 10.46
CA ARG A 105 6.43 6.81 11.53
C ARG A 105 6.74 5.99 12.79
N ALA A 106 5.91 5.01 13.12
CA ALA A 106 6.15 4.13 14.25
C ALA A 106 7.30 3.13 13.99
N THR A 107 7.54 2.77 12.73
CA THR A 107 8.55 1.78 12.33
C THR A 107 9.84 2.39 11.77
N ALA A 108 9.88 3.68 11.40
CA ALA A 108 11.08 4.36 10.90
C ALA A 108 12.11 4.54 12.01
N MET A 109 13.41 4.33 11.75
CA MET A 109 14.52 4.54 12.71
C MET A 109 14.41 5.90 13.40
N PRO A 110 14.77 6.04 14.69
CA PRO A 110 14.86 7.38 15.25
C PRO A 110 16.04 7.97 14.48
N THR A 111 15.81 9.06 13.75
CA THR A 111 16.94 9.83 13.25
C THR A 111 17.74 10.17 14.50
N SER A 112 18.95 9.59 14.64
CA SER A 112 19.85 9.97 15.72
C SER A 112 20.29 11.39 15.44
N ASP A 113 19.43 12.34 15.79
CA ASP A 113 19.73 13.76 15.84
C ASP A 113 19.18 14.32 17.14
N GLN A 114 19.89 13.97 18.22
CA GLN A 114 20.14 14.84 19.35
C GLN A 114 21.27 14.24 20.20
N ARG A 115 22.50 14.43 19.71
CA ARG A 115 23.66 14.61 20.58
C ARG A 115 24.21 16.01 20.32
N ILE A 116 23.63 16.97 21.02
CA ILE A 116 24.28 18.20 21.44
C ILE A 116 23.93 18.23 22.93
N GLY A 117 24.83 17.89 23.85
CA GLY A 117 26.14 18.48 24.06
C GLY A 117 26.06 19.14 25.42
#